data_AF-A0A4R0PYY1-F1
#
_entry.id   AF-A0A4R0PYY1-F1
#
_cell.length_a   1.000
_cell.length_b   1.000
_cell.length_c   1.000
_cell.angle_alpha   90.00
_cell.angle_beta   90.00
_cell.angle_gamma   90.00
#
_symmetry.space_group_name_H-M   'P 1'
#
loop_
_entity.id
_entity.type
_entity.pdbx_description
1 polymer ?
#
loop_
_entity_poly.entity_id
_entity_poly.type
_entity_poly.pdbx_seq_one_letter_code
_entity_poly.pdbx_strand_id
1 'polypeptide(L)'
;MLRKSFVDLWMLVFIWFFVHNDVHLIVRKFYIMKAVTISSLRTNMKSYFDEISATEDVLIVPRNNNEDDAVVVISIKEYNALTETAHLMSTEANRKRLENSIESLKVGNTRRFSLEDGKSVEA
;
A
#
# COMPACT_ATOMS: atom_id res chain seq x y z
N MET A 1 -23.65 39.00 3.36
CA MET A 1 -23.31 37.72 4.02
C MET A 1 -23.32 36.49 3.07
N LEU A 2 -23.73 36.62 1.80
CA LEU A 2 -23.91 35.50 0.85
C LEU A 2 -22.68 35.10 0.01
N ARG A 3 -21.56 35.85 0.09
CA ARG A 3 -20.41 35.68 -0.82
C ARG A 3 -19.39 34.62 -0.36
N LYS A 4 -19.40 34.22 0.92
CA LYS A 4 -18.52 33.15 1.45
C LYS A 4 -18.95 31.75 0.97
N SER A 5 -20.25 31.49 0.96
CA SER A 5 -20.83 30.20 0.54
C SER A 5 -20.44 29.76 -0.87
N PHE A 6 -20.27 30.68 -1.82
CA PHE A 6 -19.87 30.35 -3.18
C PHE A 6 -18.40 29.90 -3.26
N VAL A 7 -17.50 30.61 -2.58
CA VAL A 7 -16.07 30.26 -2.53
C VAL A 7 -15.88 28.93 -1.79
N ASP A 8 -16.64 28.69 -0.73
CA ASP A 8 -16.59 27.44 0.04
C ASP A 8 -17.03 26.24 -0.81
N LEU A 9 -18.10 26.39 -1.61
CA LEU A 9 -18.56 25.32 -2.51
C LEU A 9 -17.54 25.02 -3.61
N TRP A 10 -16.94 26.05 -4.20
CA TRP A 10 -15.87 25.90 -5.20
C TRP A 10 -14.60 25.29 -4.61
N MET A 11 -14.26 25.62 -3.37
CA MET A 11 -13.13 25.03 -2.66
C MET A 11 -13.37 23.55 -2.36
N LEU A 12 -14.60 23.15 -2.00
CA LEU A 12 -14.96 21.74 -1.82
C LEU A 12 -14.91 20.95 -3.13
N VAL A 13 -15.37 21.52 -4.24
CA VAL A 13 -15.26 20.89 -5.57
C VAL A 13 -13.79 20.77 -6.00
N PHE A 14 -12.98 21.79 -5.73
CA PHE A 14 -11.55 21.78 -6.03
C PHE A 14 -10.79 20.75 -5.18
N ILE A 15 -11.05 20.70 -3.86
CA ILE A 15 -10.48 19.68 -2.97
C ILE A 15 -10.93 18.29 -3.38
N TRP A 16 -12.20 18.11 -3.73
CA TRP A 16 -12.73 16.84 -4.23
C TRP A 16 -12.04 16.42 -5.53
N PHE A 17 -11.87 17.34 -6.48
CA PHE A 17 -11.17 17.08 -7.74
C PHE A 17 -9.69 16.74 -7.51
N PHE A 18 -9.00 17.50 -6.66
CA PHE A 18 -7.58 17.29 -6.34
C PHE A 18 -7.36 15.96 -5.60
N VAL A 19 -8.17 15.66 -4.58
CA VAL A 19 -8.11 14.39 -3.85
C VAL A 19 -8.42 13.20 -4.75
N HIS A 20 -9.40 13.32 -5.66
CA HIS A 20 -9.76 12.23 -6.56
C HIS A 20 -8.72 12.00 -7.68
N ASN A 21 -8.08 13.07 -8.16
CA ASN A 21 -7.16 12.99 -9.31
C ASN A 21 -5.70 12.72 -8.89
N ASP A 22 -5.19 13.39 -7.84
CA ASP A 22 -3.78 13.29 -7.45
C ASP A 22 -3.45 12.02 -6.66
N VAL A 23 -4.38 11.52 -5.83
CA VAL A 23 -4.16 10.26 -5.09
C VAL A 23 -4.04 9.07 -6.05
N HIS A 24 -4.85 9.04 -7.10
CA HIS A 24 -4.79 8.00 -8.13
C HIS A 24 -3.47 8.06 -8.92
N LEU A 25 -2.94 9.27 -9.16
CA LEU A 25 -1.65 9.48 -9.84
C LEU A 25 -0.45 9.08 -8.99
N ILE A 26 -0.50 9.29 -7.67
CA ILE A 26 0.61 8.98 -6.75
C ILE A 26 0.82 7.46 -6.61
N VAL A 27 -0.27 6.68 -6.47
CA VAL A 27 -0.17 5.21 -6.33
C VAL A 27 0.36 4.57 -7.62
N ARG A 28 -0.04 5.05 -8.80
CA ARG A 28 0.43 4.55 -10.10
C ARG A 28 1.91 4.81 -10.36
N LYS A 29 2.51 5.83 -9.74
CA LYS A 29 3.87 6.28 -10.08
C LYS A 29 4.98 5.49 -9.39
N PHE A 30 4.65 4.63 -8.42
CA PHE A 30 5.62 3.92 -7.60
C PHE A 30 5.69 2.40 -7.82
N TYR A 31 4.69 1.79 -8.45
CA TYR A 31 4.69 0.36 -8.74
C TYR A 31 5.02 0.09 -10.20
N ILE A 32 6.08 -0.69 -10.46
CA ILE A 32 6.37 -1.21 -11.80
C ILE A 32 5.38 -2.35 -12.06
N MET A 33 4.27 -2.01 -12.71
CA MET A 33 3.24 -2.98 -13.11
C MET A 33 3.56 -3.50 -14.51
N LYS A 34 3.83 -4.81 -14.62
CA LYS A 34 4.13 -5.45 -15.90
C LYS A 34 2.90 -6.15 -16.43
N ALA A 35 2.38 -5.72 -17.58
CA ALA A 35 1.27 -6.41 -18.25
C ALA A 35 1.81 -7.42 -19.27
N VAL A 36 1.41 -8.68 -19.17
CA VAL A 36 1.80 -9.74 -20.11
C VAL A 36 0.58 -10.51 -20.59
N THR A 37 0.53 -10.83 -21.88
CA THR A 37 -0.57 -11.64 -22.43
C THR A 37 -0.52 -13.07 -21.89
N ILE A 38 -1.67 -13.75 -21.84
CA ILE A 38 -1.76 -15.17 -21.43
C ILE A 38 -0.82 -16.06 -22.26
N SER A 39 -0.69 -15.78 -23.57
CA SER A 39 0.20 -16.54 -24.47
C SER A 39 1.67 -16.36 -24.09
N SER A 40 2.11 -15.13 -23.84
CA SER A 40 3.49 -14.84 -23.40
C SER A 40 3.80 -15.48 -22.06
N LEU A 41 2.85 -15.37 -21.11
CA LEU A 41 2.98 -15.99 -19.79
C LEU A 41 3.13 -17.50 -19.89
N ARG A 42 2.32 -18.17 -20.72
CA ARG A 42 2.40 -19.63 -20.90
C ARG A 42 3.77 -20.06 -21.42
N THR A 43 4.34 -19.33 -22.37
CA THR A 43 5.63 -19.68 -22.98
C THR A 43 6.81 -19.46 -22.02
N ASN A 44 6.77 -18.40 -21.19
CA ASN A 44 7.91 -17.99 -20.36
C ASN A 44 7.57 -17.90 -18.86
N MET A 45 6.66 -18.76 -18.39
CA MET A 45 6.06 -18.67 -17.05
C MET A 45 7.10 -18.61 -15.92
N LYS A 46 8.10 -19.50 -15.97
CA LYS A 46 9.16 -19.55 -14.97
C LYS A 46 9.92 -18.22 -14.85
N SER A 47 10.30 -17.65 -15.99
CA SER A 47 11.06 -16.39 -16.02
C SER A 47 10.27 -15.25 -15.38
N TYR A 48 8.98 -15.15 -15.68
CA TYR A 48 8.12 -14.11 -15.08
C TYR A 48 7.95 -14.30 -13.58
N PHE A 49 7.81 -15.55 -13.11
CA PHE A 49 7.66 -15.83 -11.68
C PHE A 49 8.96 -15.61 -10.90
N ASP A 50 10.10 -15.95 -11.48
CA ASP A 50 11.41 -15.67 -10.89
C ASP A 50 11.64 -14.14 -10.80
N GLU A 51 11.26 -13.39 -11.84
CA GLU A 51 11.35 -11.93 -11.88
C GLU A 51 10.52 -11.27 -10.78
N ILE A 52 9.21 -11.51 -10.72
CA ILE A 52 8.33 -10.90 -9.70
C ILE A 52 8.67 -11.32 -8.27
N SER A 53 9.25 -12.51 -8.09
CA SER A 53 9.70 -12.96 -6.77
C SER A 53 10.96 -12.24 -6.33
N ALA A 54 11.81 -11.82 -7.27
CA ALA A 54 13.04 -11.10 -6.99
C ALA A 54 12.82 -9.58 -6.87
N THR A 55 11.90 -9.01 -7.64
CA THR A 55 11.65 -7.57 -7.67
C THR A 55 10.50 -7.11 -6.78
N GLU A 56 9.70 -8.05 -6.24
CA GLU A 56 8.47 -7.76 -5.48
C GLU A 56 7.42 -6.99 -6.31
N ASP A 57 7.52 -7.07 -7.65
CA ASP A 57 6.62 -6.38 -8.58
C ASP A 57 5.28 -7.11 -8.80
N VAL A 58 4.36 -6.39 -9.45
CA VAL A 58 3.03 -6.86 -9.81
C VAL A 58 2.96 -7.22 -11.29
N LEU A 59 2.52 -8.44 -11.58
CA LEU A 59 2.25 -8.90 -12.95
C LEU A 59 0.74 -8.88 -13.23
N ILE A 60 0.33 -8.22 -14.31
CA ILE A 60 -1.06 -8.22 -14.78
C ILE A 60 -1.19 -9.13 -15.99
N VAL A 61 -2.18 -10.00 -15.94
CA VAL A 61 -2.53 -10.95 -17.00
C VAL A 61 -3.96 -10.64 -17.46
N PRO A 62 -4.15 -9.85 -18.53
CA PRO A 62 -5.48 -9.54 -19.04
C PRO A 62 -6.15 -10.80 -19.60
N ARG A 63 -7.44 -10.97 -19.29
CA ARG A 63 -8.27 -12.05 -19.83
C ARG A 63 -9.27 -11.41 -20.81
N ASN A 64 -9.13 -11.73 -22.09
CA ASN A 64 -9.84 -11.06 -23.19
C ASN A 64 -9.44 -9.57 -23.33
N ASN A 65 -10.09 -8.83 -24.22
CA ASN A 65 -9.89 -7.38 -24.40
C ASN A 65 -10.62 -6.53 -23.33
N ASN A 66 -10.95 -7.12 -22.18
CA ASN A 66 -11.60 -6.41 -21.08
C ASN A 66 -10.62 -6.27 -19.92
N GLU A 67 -10.42 -5.03 -19.44
CA GLU A 67 -9.51 -4.74 -18.33
C GLU A 67 -10.05 -5.26 -16.99
N ASP A 68 -11.38 -5.33 -16.84
CA ASP A 68 -12.04 -5.74 -15.59
C ASP A 68 -11.88 -7.24 -15.28
N ASP A 69 -11.54 -8.06 -16.27
CA ASP A 69 -11.35 -9.51 -16.13
C ASP A 69 -9.87 -9.90 -15.94
N ALA A 70 -8.97 -8.90 -15.81
CA ALA A 70 -7.54 -9.15 -15.66
C ALA A 70 -7.20 -9.80 -14.31
N VAL A 71 -6.23 -10.71 -14.33
CA VAL A 71 -5.72 -11.37 -13.13
C VAL A 71 -4.41 -10.71 -12.71
N VAL A 72 -4.29 -10.46 -11.41
CA VAL A 72 -3.07 -9.93 -10.80
C VAL A 72 -2.29 -11.09 -10.17
N VAL A 73 -0.99 -11.15 -10.47
CA VAL A 73 -0.05 -12.13 -9.90
C VAL A 73 1.02 -11.37 -9.14
N ILE A 74 1.21 -11.75 -7.88
CA ILE A 74 2.24 -11.22 -6.97
C ILE A 74 2.90 -12.38 -6.23
N SER A 75 4.11 -12.13 -5.69
CA SER A 75 4.78 -13.12 -4.85
C SER A 75 4.01 -13.35 -3.54
N ILE A 76 4.16 -14.54 -2.94
CA ILE A 76 3.55 -14.84 -1.64
C ILE A 76 4.04 -13.89 -0.54
N LYS A 77 5.31 -13.46 -0.62
CA LYS A 77 5.90 -12.52 0.32
C LYS A 77 5.18 -11.17 0.26
N GLU A 78 4.97 -10.65 -0.95
CA GLU A 78 4.27 -9.38 -1.17
C GLU A 78 2.81 -9.48 -0.73
N TYR A 79 2.12 -10.57 -1.09
CA TYR A 79 0.75 -10.81 -0.63
C TYR A 79 0.63 -10.79 0.91
N ASN A 80 1.56 -11.44 1.61
CA ASN A 80 1.57 -11.47 3.07
C ASN A 80 1.83 -10.07 3.66
N ALA A 81 2.77 -9.31 3.10
CA ALA A 81 3.06 -7.94 3.55
C ALA A 81 1.87 -7.00 3.38
N LEU A 82 1.17 -7.09 2.24
CA LEU A 82 -0.06 -6.34 1.98
C LEU A 82 -1.17 -6.73 2.96
N THR A 83 -1.34 -8.02 3.21
CA THR A 83 -2.37 -8.53 4.13
C THR A 83 -2.10 -8.13 5.57
N GLU A 84 -0.84 -8.20 6.02
CA GLU A 84 -0.42 -7.77 7.34
C GLU A 84 -0.62 -6.26 7.52
N THR A 85 -0.20 -5.47 6.52
CA THR A 85 -0.41 -4.01 6.55
C THR A 85 -1.89 -3.68 6.60
N ALA A 86 -2.72 -4.33 5.78
CA ALA A 86 -4.17 -4.15 5.81
C ALA A 86 -4.76 -4.53 7.19
N HIS A 87 -4.27 -5.60 7.81
CA HIS A 87 -4.67 -5.99 9.16
C HIS A 87 -4.30 -4.94 10.21
N LEU A 88 -3.04 -4.46 10.21
CA LEU A 88 -2.59 -3.41 11.13
C LEU A 88 -3.38 -2.10 10.95
N MET A 89 -3.77 -1.79 9.71
CA MET A 89 -4.49 -0.56 9.34
C MET A 89 -6.02 -0.70 9.41
N SER A 90 -6.54 -1.89 9.70
CA SER A 90 -7.98 -2.22 9.62
C SER A 90 -8.87 -1.46 10.59
N THR A 91 -8.34 -1.07 11.75
CA THR A 91 -9.08 -0.32 12.78
C THR A 91 -8.35 0.96 13.16
N GLU A 92 -9.12 1.99 13.49
CA GLU A 92 -8.56 3.27 13.94
C GLU A 92 -7.73 3.12 15.23
N ALA A 93 -8.16 2.22 16.13
CA ALA A 93 -7.43 1.95 17.36
C ALA A 93 -6.06 1.31 17.10
N ASN A 94 -5.98 0.33 16.19
CA ASN A 94 -4.71 -0.31 15.83
C ASN A 94 -3.78 0.67 15.11
N ARG A 95 -4.31 1.46 14.17
CA ARG A 95 -3.56 2.48 13.45
C ARG A 95 -2.94 3.50 14.40
N LYS A 96 -3.74 4.11 15.28
CA LYS A 96 -3.24 5.06 16.28
C LYS A 96 -2.17 4.46 17.18
N ARG A 97 -2.37 3.22 17.63
CA ARG A 97 -1.38 2.52 18.45
C ARG A 97 -0.05 2.34 17.70
N LEU A 98 -0.11 1.96 16.43
CA LEU A 98 1.06 1.78 15.59
C LEU A 98 1.77 3.11 15.32
N GLU A 99 1.03 4.15 14.96
CA GLU A 99 1.55 5.51 14.73
C GLU A 99 2.27 6.06 15.96
N ASN A 100 1.63 6.00 17.13
CA ASN A 100 2.24 6.42 18.40
C ASN A 100 3.52 5.61 18.72
N SER A 101 3.53 4.32 18.39
CA SER A 101 4.71 3.47 18.61
C SER A 101 5.86 3.87 17.67
N ILE A 102 5.56 4.15 16.39
CA ILE A 102 6.54 4.61 15.41
C ILE A 102 7.08 5.99 15.79
N GLU A 103 6.23 6.91 16.25
CA GLU A 103 6.67 8.22 16.72
C GLU A 103 7.58 8.10 17.95
N SER A 104 7.18 7.30 18.94
CA SER A 104 7.99 7.02 20.13
C SER A 104 9.37 6.45 19.77
N LEU A 105 9.43 5.53 18.80
CA LEU A 105 10.68 4.99 18.26
C LEU A 105 11.54 6.08 17.61
N LYS A 106 10.95 6.97 16.80
CA LYS A 106 11.66 8.06 16.11
C LYS A 106 12.28 9.08 17.06
N VAL A 107 11.59 9.40 18.16
CA VAL A 107 12.10 10.33 19.19
C VAL A 107 12.98 9.65 20.24
N GLY A 108 13.25 8.35 20.10
CA GLY A 108 14.09 7.59 21.02
C GLY A 108 13.41 7.24 22.37
N ASN A 109 12.11 7.48 22.50
CA ASN A 109 11.32 7.14 23.70
C ASN A 109 11.02 5.63 23.73
N THR A 110 12.06 4.83 23.96
CA THR A 110 12.01 3.37 23.98
C THR A 110 12.48 2.84 25.33
N ARG A 111 11.94 1.69 25.74
CA ARG A 111 12.41 0.98 26.95
C ARG A 111 13.06 -0.33 26.52
N ARG A 112 14.25 -0.61 27.06
CA ARG A 112 14.94 -1.88 26.82
C ARG A 112 14.35 -2.96 27.74
N PHE A 113 13.96 -4.08 27.14
CA PHE A 113 13.45 -5.24 27.87
C PHE A 113 14.41 -6.40 27.66
N SER A 114 14.88 -7.03 28.74
CA SER A 114 15.62 -8.29 28.66
C SER A 114 14.61 -9.43 28.57
N LEU A 115 14.82 -10.38 27.66
CA LEU A 115 13.92 -11.53 27.51
C LEU A 115 14.20 -12.63 28.55
N GLU A 116 15.35 -12.56 29.23
CA GLU A 116 15.81 -13.60 30.17
C GLU A 116 15.30 -13.38 31.59
N ASP A 117 14.97 -12.14 31.95
CA ASP A 117 14.37 -11.78 33.23
C ASP A 117 13.21 -10.85 32.92
N GLY A 118 11.97 -11.19 33.30
CA GLY A 118 10.76 -10.40 33.03
C GLY A 118 10.69 -9.02 33.72
N LYS A 119 11.83 -8.34 33.87
CA LYS A 119 11.98 -6.99 34.41
C LYS A 119 12.55 -6.07 33.33
N SER A 120 11.85 -4.95 33.12
CA SER A 120 12.35 -3.86 32.31
C SER A 120 13.67 -3.35 32.88
N VAL A 121 14.69 -3.23 32.03
CA VAL A 121 15.94 -2.56 32.39
C VAL A 121 15.66 -1.07 32.18
N GLU A 122 15.61 -0.29 33.26
CA GLU A 122 15.50 1.16 33.16
C GLU A 122 16.70 1.72 32.37
N ALA A 123 16.43 2.73 31.54
CA ALA A 123 17.42 3.39 30.69
C ALA A 123 18.36 4.28 31.52
#